data_AF-A0A423W612-F1
#
_entry.id   AF-A0A423W612-F1
#
_cell.length_a   1.000
_cell.length_b   1.000
_cell.length_c   1.000
_cell.angle_alpha   90.00
_cell.angle_beta   90.00
_cell.angle_gamma   90.00
#
_symmetry.space_group_name_H-M   'P 1'
#
loop_
_entity.id
_entity.type
_entity.pdbx_description
1 polymer ?
#
loop_
_entity_poly.entity_id
_entity_poly.type
_entity_poly.pdbx_seq_one_letter_code
_entity_poly.pdbx_strand_id
1 'polypeptide(L)'
;MQISLVAGLALIAGAQAHLWSKPAVKLINRPKENVASNYTWTISDWTANCADSGCFSDFNVSAAAWKTSIPAFSASCSAGPEGAAYQRCDILDDEAETHLVSARLLPSNSTEAGAHLAVSYEFVDPNAEGTYWNYTAFADAPYTHAESGSSRFTVTPSQIWGVA
;
A
#
# COMPACT_ATOMS: atom_id res chain seq x y z
N MET A 1 58.92 16.03 1.26
CA MET A 1 57.99 16.74 0.36
C MET A 1 56.86 15.76 0.06
N GLN A 2 55.62 16.25 0.15
CA GLN A 2 54.36 15.53 0.33
C GLN A 2 54.12 14.33 -0.62
N ILE A 3 53.59 13.23 -0.07
CA ILE A 3 52.80 12.25 -0.81
C ILE A 3 51.38 12.36 -0.24
N SER A 4 50.47 12.90 -1.05
CA SER A 4 49.08 13.17 -0.69
C SER A 4 48.23 11.90 -0.69
N LEU A 5 47.28 11.85 0.25
CA LEU A 5 46.19 10.88 0.37
C LEU A 5 45.23 10.93 -0.84
N VAL A 6 44.67 9.78 -1.20
CA VAL A 6 43.25 9.69 -1.60
C VAL A 6 42.63 8.48 -0.91
N ALA A 7 41.81 8.75 0.11
CA ALA A 7 40.92 7.77 0.71
C ALA A 7 39.74 7.52 -0.25
N GLY A 8 39.60 6.29 -0.74
CA GLY A 8 38.45 5.87 -1.52
C GLY A 8 37.26 5.61 -0.61
N LEU A 9 36.29 6.52 -0.61
CA LEU A 9 34.96 6.25 -0.08
C LEU A 9 34.29 5.17 -0.95
N ALA A 10 34.09 3.97 -0.42
CA ALA A 10 33.14 3.02 -0.97
C ALA A 10 31.74 3.45 -0.53
N LEU A 11 31.00 4.11 -1.42
CA LEU A 11 29.55 4.30 -1.29
C LEU A 11 28.89 2.93 -1.44
N ILE A 12 28.43 2.36 -0.33
CA ILE A 12 27.51 1.21 -0.36
C ILE A 12 26.17 1.77 -0.85
N ALA A 13 25.97 1.71 -2.17
CA ALA A 13 24.68 2.02 -2.77
C ALA A 13 23.63 1.05 -2.20
N GLY A 14 22.63 1.61 -1.52
CA GLY A 14 21.54 0.86 -0.90
C GLY A 14 20.85 -0.03 -1.93
N ALA A 15 20.88 -1.33 -1.69
CA ALA A 15 20.09 -2.31 -2.42
C ALA A 15 18.63 -2.25 -1.92
N GLN A 16 17.86 -1.27 -2.39
CA GLN A 16 16.39 -1.22 -2.21
C GLN A 16 15.68 -1.11 -3.56
N ALA A 17 16.09 -1.94 -4.53
CA ALA A 17 15.44 -2.05 -5.85
C ALA A 17 14.80 -3.44 -6.11
N HIS A 18 14.63 -4.27 -5.07
CA HIS A 18 14.45 -5.70 -5.26
C HIS A 18 13.01 -6.22 -5.44
N LEU A 19 11.97 -5.42 -5.22
CA LEU A 19 10.60 -5.90 -5.46
C LEU A 19 10.11 -5.69 -6.90
N TRP A 20 10.65 -4.71 -7.64
CA TRP A 20 10.16 -4.37 -8.99
C TRP A 20 11.04 -4.83 -10.15
N SER A 21 12.19 -5.47 -9.89
CA SER A 21 13.22 -5.72 -10.91
C SER A 21 13.37 -7.17 -11.36
N LYS A 22 12.56 -8.11 -10.86
CA LYS A 22 12.64 -9.53 -11.26
C LYS A 22 11.72 -9.83 -12.45
N PRO A 23 12.19 -10.54 -13.49
CA PRO A 23 11.40 -10.82 -14.68
C PRO A 23 10.18 -11.69 -14.35
N ALA A 24 9.09 -11.47 -15.09
CA ALA A 24 7.76 -12.01 -14.86
C ALA A 24 7.76 -13.53 -14.62
N VAL A 25 7.63 -13.86 -13.35
CA VAL A 25 7.26 -15.16 -12.84
C VAL A 25 5.73 -15.30 -12.99
N LYS A 26 5.22 -16.54 -13.10
CA LYS A 26 3.85 -16.86 -13.54
C LYS A 26 2.79 -16.06 -12.75
N LEU A 27 2.06 -15.16 -13.44
CA LEU A 27 0.93 -14.46 -12.85
C LEU A 27 -0.16 -15.47 -12.44
N ILE A 28 -0.37 -15.62 -11.14
CA ILE A 28 -1.50 -16.36 -10.59
C ILE A 28 -2.70 -15.40 -10.56
N ASN A 29 -3.40 -15.29 -11.69
CA ASN A 29 -4.61 -14.47 -11.85
C ASN A 29 -5.88 -15.11 -11.24
N ARG A 30 -5.74 -15.88 -10.17
CA ARG A 30 -6.89 -16.43 -9.43
C ARG A 30 -6.71 -16.14 -7.95
N PRO A 31 -7.30 -15.05 -7.42
CA PRO A 31 -7.73 -15.13 -6.05
C PRO A 31 -8.58 -16.40 -5.91
N LYS A 32 -8.31 -17.18 -4.88
CA LYS A 32 -9.37 -17.99 -4.30
C LYS A 32 -10.46 -16.98 -3.95
N GLU A 33 -11.55 -16.93 -4.72
CA GLU A 33 -12.68 -15.99 -4.59
C GLU A 33 -13.14 -15.83 -3.12
N ASN A 34 -12.96 -16.91 -2.35
CA ASN A 34 -13.19 -17.07 -0.93
C ASN A 34 -12.17 -16.42 0.03
N VAL A 35 -11.01 -15.92 -0.43
CA VAL A 35 -10.05 -15.13 0.38
C VAL A 35 -10.46 -13.67 0.39
N ALA A 36 -10.81 -13.11 -0.78
CA ALA A 36 -11.28 -11.73 -0.92
C ALA A 36 -12.47 -11.47 0.00
N SER A 37 -13.52 -12.29 -0.06
CA SER A 37 -14.80 -12.00 0.61
C SER A 37 -14.77 -11.93 2.15
N ASN A 38 -13.71 -12.41 2.82
CA ASN A 38 -13.65 -12.48 4.29
C ASN A 38 -12.40 -11.82 4.89
N TYR A 39 -11.47 -11.36 4.05
CA TYR A 39 -10.28 -10.66 4.51
C TYR A 39 -10.52 -9.16 4.41
N THR A 40 -10.87 -8.54 5.54
CA THR A 40 -11.20 -7.11 5.60
C THR A 40 -10.07 -6.31 6.22
N TRP A 41 -9.82 -5.13 5.67
CA TRP A 41 -8.90 -4.14 6.26
C TRP A 41 -9.70 -3.05 6.94
N THR A 42 -9.13 -2.46 7.97
CA THR A 42 -9.68 -1.28 8.62
C THR A 42 -8.95 -0.06 8.11
N ILE A 43 -9.70 0.92 7.60
CA ILE A 43 -9.24 2.29 7.43
C ILE A 43 -9.68 3.09 8.66
N SER A 44 -8.73 3.74 9.31
CA SER A 44 -8.98 4.66 10.43
C SER A 44 -8.32 5.99 10.19
N ASP A 45 -8.68 6.97 11.02
CA ASP A 45 -8.07 8.31 10.96
C ASP A 45 -8.25 8.97 9.58
N TRP A 46 -9.33 8.61 8.88
CA TRP A 46 -9.59 9.08 7.52
C TRP A 46 -9.92 10.56 7.50
N THR A 47 -9.07 11.31 6.82
CA THR A 47 -9.26 12.70 6.42
C THR A 47 -9.06 12.82 4.92
N ALA A 48 -9.99 13.45 4.21
CA ALA A 48 -9.83 13.76 2.79
C ALA A 48 -10.34 15.15 2.48
N ASN A 49 -9.51 15.96 1.83
CA ASN A 49 -9.81 17.36 1.53
C ASN A 49 -9.27 17.76 0.15
N CYS A 50 -9.95 18.70 -0.46
CA CYS A 50 -9.52 19.34 -1.71
C CYS A 50 -9.11 20.78 -1.44
N ALA A 51 -8.01 21.20 -2.06
CA ALA A 51 -7.54 22.57 -2.12
C ALA A 51 -7.19 22.93 -3.57
N ASP A 52 -6.74 24.16 -3.82
CA ASP A 52 -6.33 24.61 -5.16
C ASP A 52 -5.22 23.73 -5.78
N SER A 53 -4.43 23.04 -4.95
CA SER A 53 -3.37 22.12 -5.36
C SER A 53 -3.86 20.69 -5.66
N GLY A 54 -5.16 20.40 -5.56
CA GLY A 54 -5.76 19.08 -5.77
C GLY A 54 -6.38 18.49 -4.49
N CYS A 55 -6.88 17.26 -4.63
CA CYS A 55 -7.47 16.50 -3.52
C CYS A 55 -6.47 15.50 -2.94
N PHE A 56 -6.43 15.43 -1.62
CA PHE A 56 -5.51 14.61 -0.83
C PHE A 56 -6.26 13.89 0.28
N SER A 57 -5.70 12.81 0.77
CA SER A 57 -6.19 12.10 1.94
C SER A 57 -5.06 11.59 2.81
N ASP A 58 -5.29 11.58 4.11
CA ASP A 58 -4.43 10.95 5.12
C ASP A 58 -5.27 9.95 5.92
N PHE A 59 -4.69 8.79 6.21
CA PHE A 59 -5.37 7.71 6.95
C PHE A 59 -4.39 6.64 7.42
N ASN A 60 -4.84 5.80 8.35
CA ASN A 60 -4.17 4.56 8.70
C ASN A 60 -4.92 3.36 8.12
N VAL A 61 -4.19 2.33 7.71
CA VAL A 61 -4.74 1.05 7.25
C VAL A 61 -4.13 -0.10 8.02
N SER A 62 -4.96 -1.06 8.41
CA SER A 62 -4.47 -2.26 9.11
C SER A 62 -5.33 -3.48 8.83
N ALA A 63 -4.72 -4.65 8.96
CA ALA A 63 -5.41 -5.93 8.97
C ALA A 63 -4.69 -6.92 9.88
N ALA A 64 -5.47 -7.77 10.56
CA ALA A 64 -4.92 -8.92 11.26
C ALA A 64 -4.40 -9.96 10.26
N ALA A 65 -3.48 -10.81 10.71
CA ALA A 65 -3.03 -11.95 9.91
C ALA A 65 -4.24 -12.82 9.55
N TRP A 66 -4.27 -13.30 8.30
CA TRP A 66 -5.37 -14.12 7.80
C TRP A 66 -4.89 -15.50 7.42
N LYS A 67 -5.39 -16.49 8.16
CA LYS A 67 -4.92 -17.88 8.09
C LYS A 67 -3.39 -17.93 8.27
N THR A 68 -2.73 -18.93 7.72
CA THR A 68 -1.28 -19.07 7.80
C THR A 68 -0.55 -18.36 6.66
N SER A 69 -1.25 -17.71 5.72
CA SER A 69 -0.68 -17.31 4.43
C SER A 69 -0.70 -15.82 4.14
N ILE A 70 -1.39 -15.01 4.95
CA ILE A 70 -1.41 -13.55 4.79
C ILE A 70 -0.94 -12.94 6.11
N PRO A 71 0.21 -12.25 6.13
CA PRO A 71 0.68 -11.57 7.33
C PRO A 71 -0.28 -10.47 7.80
N ALA A 72 -0.18 -10.12 9.08
CA ALA A 72 -0.77 -8.89 9.58
C ALA A 72 0.01 -7.70 8.98
N PHE A 73 -0.64 -6.55 8.88
CA PHE A 73 0.06 -5.32 8.52
C PHE A 73 -0.61 -4.10 9.17
N SER A 74 0.18 -3.04 9.36
CA SER A 74 -0.31 -1.72 9.75
C SER A 74 0.52 -0.64 9.07
N ALA A 75 -0.11 0.38 8.49
CA ALA A 75 0.58 1.46 7.80
C ALA A 75 -0.16 2.80 7.91
N SER A 76 0.60 3.90 7.87
CA SER A 76 0.10 5.27 7.71
C SER A 76 0.29 5.73 6.28
N CYS A 77 -0.76 6.25 5.66
CA CYS A 77 -0.78 6.59 4.25
C CYS A 77 -1.16 8.05 4.06
N SER A 78 -0.44 8.71 3.15
CA SER A 78 -0.89 9.93 2.49
C SER A 78 -1.07 9.63 1.00
N ALA A 79 -2.21 10.00 0.45
CA ALA A 79 -2.55 9.76 -0.95
C ALA A 79 -2.99 11.07 -1.62
N GLY A 80 -2.33 11.43 -2.71
CA GLY A 80 -2.68 12.57 -3.53
C GLY A 80 -1.49 13.17 -4.30
N PRO A 81 -1.74 14.13 -5.22
CA PRO A 81 -3.05 14.60 -5.62
C PRO A 81 -3.88 13.51 -6.31
N GLU A 82 -5.20 13.65 -6.32
CA GLU A 82 -6.10 12.76 -7.05
C GLU A 82 -5.61 12.47 -8.48
N GLY A 83 -5.63 11.19 -8.89
CA GLY A 83 -5.12 10.75 -10.19
C GLY A 83 -3.61 10.48 -10.22
N ALA A 84 -2.87 10.77 -9.16
CA ALA A 84 -1.45 10.45 -9.06
C ALA A 84 -1.18 8.92 -9.01
N ALA A 85 0.07 8.56 -9.22
CA ALA A 85 0.56 7.20 -9.04
C ALA A 85 0.45 6.75 -7.57
N TYR A 86 0.55 5.44 -7.33
CA TYR A 86 0.65 4.89 -5.98
C TYR A 86 1.82 5.51 -5.22
N GLN A 87 1.53 5.99 -4.01
CA GLN A 87 2.50 6.49 -3.05
C GLN A 87 2.71 5.44 -1.96
N ARG A 88 3.96 5.27 -1.54
CA ARG A 88 4.30 4.34 -0.46
C ARG A 88 3.77 4.89 0.86
N CYS A 89 3.18 4.01 1.66
CA CYS A 89 2.79 4.29 3.03
C CYS A 89 3.93 3.98 4.00
N ASP A 90 3.95 4.65 5.14
CA ASP A 90 4.88 4.36 6.23
C ASP A 90 4.39 3.12 6.99
N ILE A 91 5.22 2.08 7.10
CA ILE A 91 4.89 0.87 7.84
C ILE A 91 4.96 1.15 9.34
N LEU A 92 3.95 0.68 10.07
CA LEU A 92 3.75 0.94 11.51
C LEU A 92 3.82 -0.34 12.37
N ASP A 93 3.99 -1.51 11.75
CA ASP A 93 4.19 -2.76 12.48
C ASP A 93 5.67 -3.05 12.77
N ASP A 94 5.96 -4.22 13.31
CA ASP A 94 7.31 -4.64 13.70
C ASP A 94 8.17 -5.11 12.51
N GLU A 95 7.65 -5.02 11.29
CA GLU A 95 8.30 -5.48 10.05
C GLU A 95 8.79 -6.93 10.13
N ALA A 96 8.10 -7.78 10.90
CA ALA A 96 8.46 -9.20 11.05
C ALA A 96 8.46 -9.95 9.71
N GLU A 97 7.63 -9.50 8.76
CA GLU A 97 7.50 -10.05 7.41
C GLU A 97 7.84 -9.00 6.35
N THR A 98 8.45 -9.42 5.24
CA THR A 98 8.74 -8.50 4.13
C THR A 98 7.47 -8.14 3.38
N HIS A 99 7.04 -6.89 3.49
CA HIS A 99 5.84 -6.38 2.85
C HIS A 99 5.92 -4.88 2.53
N LEU A 100 4.93 -4.39 1.78
CA LEU A 100 4.79 -2.99 1.39
C LEU A 100 3.31 -2.62 1.32
N VAL A 101 2.99 -1.42 1.79
CA VAL A 101 1.67 -0.80 1.59
C VAL A 101 1.84 0.44 0.73
N SER A 102 0.92 0.63 -0.21
CA SER A 102 0.84 1.84 -1.02
C SER A 102 -0.60 2.25 -1.27
N ALA A 103 -0.83 3.53 -1.47
CA ALA A 103 -2.17 4.07 -1.69
C ALA A 103 -2.18 5.12 -2.80
N ARG A 104 -3.36 5.35 -3.39
CA ARG A 104 -3.63 6.51 -4.24
C ARG A 104 -5.10 6.88 -4.19
N LEU A 105 -5.37 8.14 -4.52
CA LEU A 105 -6.71 8.59 -4.88
C LEU A 105 -6.91 8.41 -6.38
N LEU A 106 -7.94 7.67 -6.75
CA LEU A 106 -8.34 7.48 -8.15
C LEU A 106 -9.00 8.77 -8.66
N PRO A 107 -8.80 9.10 -9.95
CA PRO A 107 -9.50 10.23 -10.55
C PRO A 107 -11.01 10.00 -10.48
N SER A 108 -11.74 11.00 -10.01
CA SER A 108 -13.21 10.95 -10.00
C SER A 108 -13.70 11.04 -11.44
N ASN A 109 -14.10 9.88 -11.99
CA ASN A 109 -14.74 9.77 -13.31
C ASN A 109 -16.27 9.71 -13.20
N SER A 110 -16.83 9.81 -11.99
CA SER A 110 -18.26 9.59 -11.72
C SER A 110 -18.94 10.86 -11.21
N THR A 111 -20.26 10.89 -11.35
CA THR A 111 -21.15 11.84 -10.69
C THR A 111 -21.33 11.54 -9.19
N GLU A 112 -20.62 10.55 -8.64
CA GLU A 112 -20.73 10.15 -7.24
C GLU A 112 -19.79 11.00 -6.38
N ALA A 113 -20.37 11.64 -5.37
CA ALA A 113 -19.63 12.49 -4.46
C ALA A 113 -18.77 11.66 -3.50
N GLY A 114 -17.45 11.87 -3.51
CA GLY A 114 -16.53 11.23 -2.56
C GLY A 114 -15.10 11.15 -3.09
N ALA A 115 -14.17 10.81 -2.21
CA ALA A 115 -12.81 10.44 -2.55
C ALA A 115 -12.77 8.93 -2.84
N HIS A 116 -12.21 8.58 -4.00
CA HIS A 116 -12.09 7.19 -4.45
C HIS A 116 -10.70 6.66 -4.08
N LEU A 117 -10.63 5.84 -3.04
CA LEU A 117 -9.39 5.30 -2.51
C LEU A 117 -9.05 3.97 -3.18
N ALA A 118 -7.77 3.77 -3.52
CA ALA A 118 -7.19 2.46 -3.78
C ALA A 118 -6.00 2.23 -2.86
N VAL A 119 -6.01 1.14 -2.10
CA VAL A 119 -4.92 0.71 -1.22
C VAL A 119 -4.42 -0.65 -1.68
N SER A 120 -3.10 -0.79 -1.82
CA SER A 120 -2.43 -2.01 -2.24
C SER A 120 -1.49 -2.48 -1.14
N TYR A 121 -1.56 -3.77 -0.83
CA TYR A 121 -0.71 -4.49 0.10
C TYR A 121 0.02 -5.61 -0.64
N GLU A 122 1.35 -5.53 -0.68
CA GLU A 122 2.23 -6.54 -1.26
C GLU A 122 3.02 -7.24 -0.17
N PHE A 123 3.14 -8.56 -0.23
CA PHE A 123 3.89 -9.35 0.75
C PHE A 123 4.46 -10.64 0.14
N VAL A 124 5.52 -11.16 0.76
CA VAL A 124 6.08 -12.48 0.44
C VAL A 124 5.25 -13.57 1.12
N ASP A 125 4.90 -14.64 0.39
CA ASP A 125 4.14 -15.76 0.97
C ASP A 125 5.01 -16.53 1.97
N PRO A 126 4.65 -16.58 3.27
CA PRO A 126 5.47 -17.25 4.27
C PRO A 126 5.49 -18.79 4.09
N ASN A 127 4.60 -19.36 3.29
CA ASN A 127 4.51 -20.81 3.06
C ASN A 127 4.98 -21.23 1.66
N ALA A 128 5.37 -20.29 0.80
CA ALA A 128 5.78 -20.57 -0.56
C ALA A 128 6.97 -19.69 -0.96
N GLU A 129 8.17 -20.24 -0.82
CA GLU A 129 9.41 -19.54 -1.18
C GLU A 129 9.38 -19.06 -2.63
N GLY A 130 9.83 -17.82 -2.85
CA GLY A 130 9.81 -17.18 -4.17
C GLY A 130 8.44 -16.65 -4.60
N THR A 131 7.38 -16.90 -3.81
CA THR A 131 6.04 -16.39 -4.08
C THR A 131 5.80 -15.06 -3.40
N TYR A 132 5.25 -14.10 -4.14
CA TYR A 132 4.72 -12.86 -3.57
C TYR A 132 3.30 -12.62 -4.06
N TRP A 133 2.54 -11.89 -3.25
CA TRP A 133 1.16 -11.55 -3.51
C TRP A 133 0.96 -10.05 -3.41
N ASN A 134 -0.01 -9.56 -4.17
CA ASN A 134 -0.50 -8.20 -4.09
C ASN A 134 -2.02 -8.22 -4.03
N TYR A 135 -2.55 -7.58 -2.98
CA TYR A 135 -3.97 -7.41 -2.73
C TYR A 135 -4.27 -5.92 -2.83
N THR A 136 -5.29 -5.55 -3.59
CA THR A 136 -5.73 -4.16 -3.71
C THR A 136 -7.20 -4.06 -3.33
N ALA A 137 -7.49 -3.18 -2.39
CA ALA A 137 -8.83 -2.80 -1.96
C ALA A 137 -9.19 -1.42 -2.52
N PHE A 138 -10.48 -1.25 -2.83
CA PHE A 138 -11.04 0.00 -3.30
C PHE A 138 -12.16 0.43 -2.37
N ALA A 139 -12.32 1.73 -2.18
CA ALA A 139 -13.39 2.28 -1.36
C ALA A 139 -13.77 3.69 -1.79
N ASP A 140 -15.06 3.99 -1.67
CA ASP A 140 -15.59 5.33 -1.78
C ASP A 140 -15.82 5.86 -0.37
N ALA A 141 -15.15 6.97 -0.04
CA ALA A 141 -15.25 7.60 1.27
C ALA A 141 -15.59 9.08 1.11
N PRO A 142 -16.38 9.66 2.02
CA PRO A 142 -16.69 11.08 1.95
C PRO A 142 -15.43 11.92 2.12
N TYR A 143 -15.41 13.09 1.48
CA TYR A 143 -14.49 14.15 1.84
C TYR A 143 -14.83 14.63 3.25
N THR A 144 -13.87 14.55 4.16
CA THR A 144 -14.02 14.94 5.56
C THR A 144 -13.12 16.13 5.83
N HIS A 145 -13.72 17.25 6.23
CA HIS A 145 -12.95 18.37 6.79
C HIS A 145 -12.40 17.93 8.15
N ALA A 146 -11.20 18.38 8.54
CA ALA A 146 -10.53 17.97 9.79
C ALA A 146 -11.40 18.17 11.06
N GLU A 147 -12.38 19.07 11.00
CA GLU A 147 -13.32 19.40 12.08
C GLU A 147 -14.47 18.38 12.23
N SER A 148 -14.69 17.51 11.24
CA SER A 148 -15.78 16.52 11.22
C SER A 148 -15.51 15.29 12.10
N GLY A 149 -14.30 15.18 12.64
CA GLY A 149 -13.79 13.98 13.29
C GLY A 149 -13.33 12.92 12.28
N SER A 150 -12.24 12.23 12.63
CA SER A 150 -11.70 11.11 11.86
C SER A 150 -12.75 10.01 11.67
N SER A 151 -12.99 9.62 10.42
CA SER A 151 -13.90 8.50 10.13
C SER A 151 -13.16 7.15 10.11
N ARG A 152 -13.89 6.07 10.38
CA ARG A 152 -13.39 4.69 10.36
C ARG A 152 -14.34 3.83 9.55
N PHE A 153 -13.79 3.04 8.63
CA PHE A 153 -14.56 2.11 7.80
C PHE A 153 -13.74 0.87 7.45
N THR A 154 -14.40 -0.15 6.91
CA THR A 154 -13.72 -1.38 6.48
C THR A 154 -13.75 -1.50 4.97
N VAL A 155 -12.69 -2.08 4.41
CA VAL A 155 -12.54 -2.33 2.98
C VAL A 155 -12.16 -3.78 2.74
N THR A 156 -12.51 -4.29 1.57
CA THR A 156 -12.23 -5.69 1.20
C THR A 156 -11.43 -5.69 -0.10
N PRO A 157 -10.26 -6.36 -0.16
CA PRO A 157 -9.50 -6.46 -1.39
C PRO A 157 -10.30 -7.18 -2.47
N SER A 158 -10.37 -6.57 -3.66
CA SER A 158 -11.11 -7.11 -4.81
C SER A 158 -10.21 -7.43 -6.00
N GLN A 159 -9.04 -6.81 -6.08
CA GLN A 159 -8.01 -7.13 -7.06
C GLN A 159 -6.86 -7.85 -6.37
N ILE A 160 -6.59 -9.07 -6.79
CA ILE A 160 -5.56 -9.91 -6.19
C ILE A 160 -4.79 -10.60 -7.31
N TRP A 161 -3.48 -10.52 -7.23
CA TRP A 161 -2.57 -11.22 -8.12
C TRP A 161 -1.36 -11.70 -7.33
N GLY A 162 -0.71 -12.74 -7.83
CA GLY A 162 0.49 -13.29 -7.23
C GLY A 162 1.45 -13.79 -8.28
N VAL A 163 2.69 -14.00 -7.87
CA VAL A 163 3.80 -14.35 -8.72
C VAL A 163 4.64 -15.37 -7.95
N ALA A 164 4.84 -16.56 -8.52
CA ALA A 164 5.50 -17.72 -7.91
C ALA A 164 6.44 -18.47 -8.86
#